data_AF-A0A843WWH8-F1
#
_entry.id   AF-A0A843WWH8-F1
#
_cell.length_a   1.000
_cell.length_b   1.000
_cell.length_c   1.000
_cell.angle_alpha   90.00
_cell.angle_beta   90.00
_cell.angle_gamma   90.00
#
_symmetry.space_group_name_H-M   'P 1'
#
loop_
_entity.id
_entity.type
_entity.pdbx_description
1 polymer ?
#
loop_
_entity_poly.entity_id
_entity_poly.type
_entity_poly.pdbx_seq_one_letter_code
_entity_poly.pdbx_strand_id
1 'polypeptide(L)'
;ALPPRVDFCLNVDGACKGNPGVCGGGRCIISANGEVHLAFAFCYEYGNSMLAEVHALCDALVQSIISGVCPLWQSSWWWRVARSFLGKAGAQIVHVYRESNWVADALAKHACEGGVNMVFHSFNSLSSACKGPAILDKTGLPSIRLV
;
A
#
# COMPACT_ATOMS: atom_id res chain seq x y z
N ALA A 1 -11.91 7.01 24.88
CA ALA A 1 -12.30 5.72 24.30
C ALA A 1 -11.12 5.23 23.46
N LEU A 2 -10.68 3.97 23.62
CA LEU A 2 -9.73 3.38 22.69
C LEU A 2 -10.38 3.34 21.30
N PRO A 3 -9.66 3.65 20.21
CA PRO A 3 -10.21 3.47 18.88
C PRO A 3 -10.68 2.02 18.70
N PRO A 4 -11.72 1.77 17.89
CA PRO A 4 -12.18 0.41 17.59
C PRO A 4 -10.99 -0.44 17.12
N ARG A 5 -10.93 -1.70 17.57
CA ARG A 5 -9.89 -2.64 17.18
C ARG A 5 -9.89 -2.75 15.65
N VAL A 6 -8.82 -2.24 15.03
CA VAL A 6 -8.56 -2.42 13.61
C VAL A 6 -7.76 -3.71 13.48
N ASP A 7 -8.41 -4.78 13.00
CA ASP A 7 -7.75 -6.09 12.86
C ASP A 7 -6.71 -6.08 11.73
N PHE A 8 -6.93 -5.26 10.70
CA PHE A 8 -6.05 -5.10 9.55
C PHE A 8 -6.01 -3.67 9.04
N CYS A 9 -4.82 -3.22 8.63
CA CYS A 9 -4.58 -1.96 7.96
C CYS A 9 -4.15 -2.22 6.51
N LEU A 10 -4.69 -1.45 5.57
CA LEU A 10 -4.26 -1.44 4.17
C LEU A 10 -3.45 -0.18 3.90
N ASN A 11 -2.14 -0.34 3.89
CA ASN A 11 -1.20 0.74 3.59
C ASN A 11 -0.99 0.83 2.08
N VAL A 12 -0.94 2.04 1.53
CA VAL A 12 -0.76 2.32 0.10
C VAL A 12 0.20 3.49 -0.08
N ASP A 13 1.01 3.49 -1.14
CA ASP A 13 1.91 4.60 -1.48
C ASP A 13 2.21 4.59 -2.99
N GLY A 14 2.35 5.77 -3.58
CA GLY A 14 2.80 5.98 -4.95
C GLY A 14 4.19 6.63 -5.02
N ALA A 15 5.05 6.14 -5.91
CA ALA A 15 6.37 6.70 -6.15
C ALA A 15 6.59 6.97 -7.63
N CYS A 16 7.27 8.07 -7.97
CA CYS A 16 7.74 8.37 -9.33
C CYS A 16 9.15 8.97 -9.35
N LYS A 17 9.94 8.60 -10.35
CA LYS A 17 11.28 9.13 -10.66
C LYS A 17 11.21 10.27 -11.67
N GLY A 18 10.63 11.40 -11.25
CA GLY A 18 10.50 12.60 -12.07
C GLY A 18 9.05 13.07 -12.21
N ASN A 19 8.87 14.22 -12.86
CA ASN A 19 7.55 14.76 -13.18
C ASN A 19 7.55 15.35 -14.60
N PRO A 20 7.28 14.53 -15.64
CA PRO A 20 6.92 13.11 -15.59
C PRO A 20 8.14 12.17 -15.50
N GLY A 21 7.93 10.92 -15.07
CA GLY A 21 8.96 9.90 -14.92
C GLY A 21 8.40 8.50 -14.70
N VAL A 22 9.26 7.50 -14.53
CA VAL A 22 8.82 6.12 -14.23
C VAL A 22 8.13 6.09 -12.87
N CYS A 23 7.04 5.35 -12.72
CA CYS A 23 6.18 5.32 -11.55
C CYS A 23 5.87 3.90 -11.10
N GLY A 24 5.62 3.75 -9.80
CA GLY A 24 5.19 2.51 -9.19
C GLY A 24 4.29 2.75 -7.99
N GLY A 25 3.48 1.74 -7.66
CA GLY A 25 2.58 1.73 -6.51
C GLY A 25 2.93 0.57 -5.58
N GLY A 26 2.98 0.86 -4.30
CA GLY A 26 3.17 -0.11 -3.23
C GLY A 26 1.93 -0.20 -2.38
N ARG A 27 1.60 -1.41 -1.93
CA ARG A 27 0.51 -1.61 -0.98
C ARG A 27 0.70 -2.88 -0.17
N CYS A 28 0.26 -2.86 1.08
CA CYS A 28 0.37 -4.01 1.96
C CYS A 28 -0.76 -4.08 2.98
N ILE A 29 -1.18 -5.32 3.28
CA ILE A 29 -2.13 -5.63 4.34
C ILE A 29 -1.33 -6.03 5.57
N ILE A 30 -1.48 -5.25 6.62
CA ILE A 30 -0.76 -5.42 7.89
C ILE A 30 -1.78 -5.76 8.97
N SER A 31 -1.54 -6.85 9.72
CA SER A 31 -2.35 -7.20 10.90
C SER A 31 -2.12 -6.21 12.04
N ALA A 32 -3.04 -6.14 13.00
CA ALA A 32 -2.87 -5.45 14.28
C ALA A 32 -1.54 -5.76 15.00
N ASN A 33 -0.93 -6.93 14.76
CA ASN A 33 0.37 -7.33 15.32
C ASN A 33 1.59 -6.88 14.50
N GLY A 34 1.40 -6.04 13.46
CA GLY A 34 2.47 -5.58 12.57
C GLY A 34 2.95 -6.62 11.57
N GLU A 35 2.20 -7.71 11.35
CA GLU A 35 2.57 -8.76 10.39
C GLU A 35 2.05 -8.45 8.99
N VAL A 36 2.91 -8.56 7.98
CA VAL A 36 2.53 -8.40 6.56
C VAL A 36 1.91 -9.70 6.05
N HIS A 37 0.61 -9.66 5.77
CA HIS A 37 -0.14 -10.79 5.21
C HIS A 37 -0.06 -10.86 3.70
N LEU A 38 -0.11 -9.70 3.04
CA LEU A 38 -0.13 -9.60 1.59
C LEU A 38 0.47 -8.27 1.17
N ALA A 39 1.32 -8.27 0.16
CA ALA A 39 1.94 -7.07 -0.35
C ALA A 39 2.04 -7.11 -1.87
N PHE A 40 1.96 -5.93 -2.49
CA PHE A 40 2.02 -5.76 -3.93
C PHE A 40 2.91 -4.58 -4.28
N ALA A 41 3.67 -4.75 -5.35
CA ALA A 41 4.56 -3.74 -5.92
C ALA A 41 4.29 -3.69 -7.43
N PHE A 42 3.54 -2.68 -7.89
CA PHE A 42 3.02 -2.60 -9.26
C PHE A 42 3.66 -1.44 -10.02
N CYS A 43 4.16 -1.69 -11.23
CA CYS A 43 4.72 -0.67 -12.11
C CYS A 43 3.59 0.04 -12.87
N TYR A 44 3.65 1.37 -12.90
CA TYR A 44 2.70 2.23 -13.63
C TYR A 44 3.33 2.93 -14.83
N GLU A 45 4.52 2.48 -15.24
CA GLU A 45 5.27 3.05 -16.36
C GLU A 45 5.47 4.56 -16.17
N TYR A 46 5.04 5.40 -17.11
CA TYR A 46 5.37 6.83 -17.12
C TYR A 46 4.22 7.70 -16.62
N GLY A 47 4.48 8.54 -15.61
CA GLY A 47 3.45 9.37 -14.99
C GLY A 47 4.02 10.44 -14.06
N ASN A 48 3.20 10.90 -13.13
CA ASN A 48 3.59 11.82 -12.07
C ASN A 48 3.19 11.27 -10.70
N SER A 49 3.74 11.86 -9.63
CA SER A 49 3.53 11.37 -8.26
C SER A 49 2.06 11.31 -7.87
N MET A 50 1.26 12.32 -8.23
CA MET A 50 -0.18 12.33 -7.95
C MET A 50 -0.91 11.15 -8.62
N LEU A 51 -0.59 10.86 -9.88
CA LEU A 51 -1.16 9.72 -10.60
C LEU A 51 -0.79 8.39 -9.93
N ALA A 52 0.48 8.23 -9.53
CA ALA A 52 0.95 7.02 -8.86
C ALA A 52 0.24 6.77 -7.53
N GLU A 53 0.03 7.81 -6.72
CA GLU A 53 -0.70 7.71 -5.45
C GLU A 53 -2.16 7.28 -5.67
N VAL A 54 -2.83 7.89 -6.63
CA VAL A 54 -4.23 7.55 -6.95
C VAL A 54 -4.35 6.14 -7.52
N HIS A 55 -3.42 5.73 -8.40
CA HIS A 55 -3.39 4.36 -8.92
C HIS A 55 -3.12 3.34 -7.82
N ALA A 56 -2.17 3.60 -6.92
CA ALA A 56 -1.84 2.73 -5.79
C ALA A 56 -3.07 2.47 -4.90
N LEU A 57 -3.84 3.53 -4.60
CA LEU A 57 -5.08 3.44 -3.85
C LEU A 57 -6.16 2.64 -4.61
N CYS A 58 -6.38 2.95 -5.89
CA CYS A 58 -7.40 2.30 -6.70
C CYS A 58 -7.17 0.79 -6.81
N ASP A 59 -5.95 0.39 -7.16
CA ASP A 59 -5.59 -1.01 -7.25
C ASP A 59 -5.69 -1.73 -5.91
N ALA A 60 -5.31 -1.05 -4.81
CA ALA A 60 -5.40 -1.63 -3.47
C ALA A 60 -6.83 -1.97 -3.09
N LEU A 61 -7.77 -1.10 -3.42
CA LEU A 61 -9.20 -1.37 -3.23
C LEU A 61 -9.66 -2.56 -4.08
N VAL A 62 -9.30 -2.60 -5.37
CA VAL A 62 -9.66 -3.73 -6.24
C VAL A 62 -9.08 -5.04 -5.74
N GLN A 63 -7.82 -5.05 -5.33
CA GLN A 63 -7.16 -6.27 -4.88
C GLN A 63 -7.66 -6.75 -3.53
N SER A 64 -8.01 -5.83 -2.63
CA SER A 64 -8.70 -6.19 -1.38
C SER A 64 -10.03 -6.88 -1.69
N ILE A 65 -10.69 -6.49 -2.79
CA ILE A 65 -11.89 -7.16 -3.28
C ILE A 65 -11.63 -8.54 -3.86
N ILE A 66 -10.67 -8.65 -4.77
CA ILE A 66 -10.36 -9.91 -5.44
C ILE A 66 -9.79 -10.95 -4.46
N SER A 67 -8.97 -10.52 -3.51
CA SER A 67 -8.37 -11.39 -2.49
C SER A 67 -9.36 -11.89 -1.42
N GLY A 68 -10.63 -11.48 -1.51
CA GLY A 68 -11.67 -11.87 -0.55
C GLY A 68 -11.53 -11.16 0.80
N VAL A 69 -10.64 -10.17 0.90
CA VAL A 69 -10.47 -9.36 2.11
C VAL A 69 -11.62 -8.34 2.24
N CYS A 70 -12.28 -7.96 1.15
CA CYS A 70 -13.44 -7.04 1.13
C CYS A 70 -14.38 -7.28 -0.08
N PRO A 71 -15.56 -7.91 -0.02
CA PRO A 71 -16.32 -8.22 -1.24
C PRO A 71 -17.05 -7.00 -1.87
N LEU A 72 -16.96 -6.83 -3.20
CA LEU A 72 -18.00 -6.45 -4.21
C LEU A 72 -17.60 -5.43 -5.33
N TRP A 73 -18.32 -5.54 -6.47
CA TRP A 73 -18.00 -5.21 -7.89
C TRP A 73 -18.37 -3.80 -8.46
N GLN A 74 -17.72 -3.45 -9.60
CA GLN A 74 -18.05 -2.62 -10.81
C GLN A 74 -18.09 -1.06 -10.88
N SER A 75 -17.08 -0.48 -11.55
CA SER A 75 -17.00 0.46 -12.73
C SER A 75 -17.30 2.00 -12.70
N SER A 76 -16.33 2.76 -13.24
CA SER A 76 -16.18 4.24 -13.38
C SER A 76 -16.65 5.07 -12.18
N TRP A 77 -15.94 4.80 -11.09
CA TRP A 77 -16.50 4.73 -9.77
C TRP A 77 -15.47 5.21 -8.74
N TRP A 78 -14.18 5.17 -9.05
CA TRP A 78 -13.04 5.06 -8.12
C TRP A 78 -13.09 5.91 -6.84
N TRP A 79 -13.43 7.20 -6.89
CA TRP A 79 -13.59 8.02 -5.67
C TRP A 79 -14.93 7.78 -4.97
N ARG A 80 -16.05 7.73 -5.70
CA ARG A 80 -17.36 7.40 -5.12
C ARG A 80 -17.40 5.96 -4.59
N VAL A 81 -16.56 5.09 -5.15
CA VAL A 81 -16.37 3.70 -4.75
C VAL A 81 -15.45 3.57 -3.58
N ALA A 82 -14.31 4.28 -3.54
CA ALA A 82 -13.52 4.36 -2.32
C ALA A 82 -14.41 4.80 -1.16
N ARG A 83 -15.16 5.91 -1.30
CA ARG A 83 -16.08 6.37 -0.25
C ARG A 83 -17.27 5.43 0.02
N SER A 84 -17.91 4.87 -0.99
CA SER A 84 -19.07 3.97 -0.81
C SER A 84 -18.65 2.59 -0.30
N PHE A 85 -17.47 2.09 -0.66
CA PHE A 85 -16.87 0.85 -0.16
C PHE A 85 -16.34 1.03 1.26
N LEU A 86 -15.70 2.15 1.60
CA LEU A 86 -15.34 2.47 2.98
C LEU A 86 -16.59 2.46 3.89
N GLY A 87 -17.68 3.09 3.44
CA GLY A 87 -18.95 3.10 4.16
C GLY A 87 -19.60 1.72 4.31
N LYS A 88 -19.47 0.83 3.32
CA LYS A 88 -20.04 -0.53 3.35
C LYS A 88 -19.15 -1.57 4.05
N ALA A 89 -17.83 -1.39 4.02
CA ALA A 89 -16.84 -2.25 4.66
C ALA A 89 -16.53 -1.84 6.10
N GLY A 90 -17.12 -0.73 6.59
CA GLY A 90 -16.76 -0.15 7.89
C GLY A 90 -15.32 0.37 7.95
N ALA A 91 -14.68 0.56 6.80
CA ALA A 91 -13.29 0.97 6.70
C ALA A 91 -13.17 2.51 6.73
N GLN A 92 -12.09 3.01 7.31
CA GLN A 92 -11.80 4.44 7.42
C GLN A 92 -10.52 4.76 6.67
N ILE A 93 -10.53 5.78 5.80
CA ILE A 93 -9.28 6.36 5.31
C ILE A 93 -8.74 7.26 6.39
N VAL A 94 -7.52 7.00 6.82
CA VAL A 94 -6.78 7.83 7.75
C VAL A 94 -5.52 8.28 7.03
N HIS A 95 -5.19 9.56 7.13
CA HIS A 95 -3.89 10.04 6.69
C HIS A 95 -2.84 9.60 7.73
N VAL A 96 -1.80 8.92 7.27
CA VAL A 96 -0.73 8.40 8.11
C VAL A 96 0.56 9.13 7.76
N TYR A 97 1.40 9.39 8.75
CA TYR A 97 2.74 9.93 8.52
C TYR A 97 3.53 8.97 7.64
N ARG A 98 4.41 9.50 6.78
CA ARG A 98 5.23 8.68 5.87
C ARG A 98 6.05 7.63 6.64
N GLU A 99 6.40 7.97 7.88
CA GLU A 99 7.13 7.14 8.83
C GLU A 99 6.37 5.89 9.27
N SER A 100 5.05 5.87 9.18
CA SER A 100 4.25 4.69 9.50
C SER A 100 3.71 4.01 8.24
N ASN A 101 4.26 4.37 7.07
CA ASN A 101 3.91 3.80 5.76
C ASN A 101 5.14 3.25 5.01
N TRP A 102 6.23 2.94 5.72
CA TRP A 102 7.52 2.57 5.10
C TRP A 102 7.44 1.34 4.19
N VAL A 103 6.58 0.37 4.53
CA VAL A 103 6.45 -0.86 3.74
C VAL A 103 5.86 -0.55 2.36
N ALA A 104 4.79 0.25 2.31
CA ALA A 104 4.19 0.67 1.04
C ALA A 104 5.14 1.57 0.24
N ASP A 105 5.84 2.50 0.89
CA ASP A 105 6.87 3.34 0.24
C ASP A 105 8.01 2.51 -0.38
N ALA A 106 8.50 1.49 0.34
CA ALA A 106 9.52 0.59 -0.17
C ALA A 106 9.02 -0.24 -1.36
N LEU A 107 7.79 -0.75 -1.29
CA LEU A 107 7.16 -1.49 -2.40
C LEU A 107 6.96 -0.60 -3.64
N ALA A 108 6.54 0.65 -3.45
CA ALA A 108 6.31 1.61 -4.54
C ALA A 108 7.62 1.92 -5.27
N LYS A 109 8.71 2.16 -4.52
CA LYS A 109 10.05 2.36 -5.06
C LYS A 109 10.57 1.13 -5.77
N HIS A 110 10.39 -0.04 -5.16
CA HIS A 110 10.80 -1.31 -5.74
C HIS A 110 10.12 -1.58 -7.08
N ALA A 111 8.82 -1.28 -7.19
CA ALA A 111 8.09 -1.35 -8.45
C ALA A 111 8.59 -0.33 -9.48
N CYS A 112 8.83 0.89 -9.04
CA CYS A 112 9.37 1.97 -9.87
C CYS A 112 10.79 1.68 -10.40
N GLU A 113 11.56 0.85 -9.70
CA GLU A 113 12.91 0.42 -10.08
C GLU A 113 12.92 -0.84 -10.95
N GLY A 114 12.13 -1.85 -10.57
CA GLY A 114 12.14 -3.15 -11.21
C GLY A 114 11.33 -3.21 -12.49
N GLY A 115 10.35 -2.32 -12.68
CA GLY A 115 9.47 -2.32 -13.85
C GLY A 115 8.52 -3.52 -13.94
N VAL A 116 8.49 -4.38 -12.91
CA VAL A 116 7.75 -5.65 -12.90
C VAL A 116 6.75 -5.65 -11.75
N ASN A 117 5.54 -6.12 -12.04
CA ASN A 117 4.50 -6.32 -11.03
C ASN A 117 4.83 -7.55 -10.17
N MET A 118 4.87 -7.36 -8.85
CA MET A 118 5.12 -8.44 -7.89
C MET A 118 4.03 -8.52 -6.83
N VAL A 119 3.76 -9.75 -6.40
CA VAL A 119 2.82 -10.11 -5.33
C VAL A 119 3.55 -10.97 -4.30
N PHE A 120 3.38 -10.63 -3.04
CA PHE A 120 4.03 -11.27 -1.91
C PHE A 120 2.97 -11.76 -0.93
N HIS A 121 2.86 -13.08 -0.75
CA HIS A 121 1.84 -13.72 0.09
C HIS A 121 2.23 -13.85 1.58
N SER A 122 3.42 -13.38 1.95
CA SER A 122 3.89 -13.35 3.33
C SER A 122 5.13 -12.47 3.47
N PHE A 123 5.46 -12.09 4.71
CA PHE A 123 6.73 -11.44 5.04
C PHE A 123 7.96 -12.16 4.45
N ASN A 124 7.99 -13.49 4.48
CA ASN A 124 9.13 -14.26 3.97
C ASN A 124 9.34 -14.11 2.46
N SER A 125 8.25 -13.90 1.72
CA SER A 125 8.30 -13.69 0.27
C SER A 125 8.74 -12.28 -0.14
N LEU A 126 8.71 -11.30 0.78
CA LEU A 126 9.12 -9.92 0.48
C LEU A 126 10.56 -9.87 -0.03
N SER A 127 10.80 -8.94 -0.97
CA SER A 127 12.16 -8.61 -1.39
C SER A 127 12.97 -8.06 -0.22
N SER A 128 14.30 -8.22 -0.28
CA SER A 128 15.21 -7.73 0.78
C SER A 128 15.02 -6.24 1.08
N ALA A 129 14.75 -5.44 0.04
CA ALA A 129 14.46 -4.01 0.15
C ALA A 129 13.20 -3.70 0.97
N CYS A 130 12.20 -4.58 0.97
CA CYS A 130 10.93 -4.37 1.67
C CYS A 130 10.88 -5.02 3.08
N LYS A 131 11.76 -6.00 3.34
CA LYS A 131 11.82 -6.70 4.64
C LYS A 131 12.28 -5.80 5.79
N GLY A 132 13.31 -4.99 5.57
CA GLY A 132 13.82 -4.06 6.59
C GLY A 132 12.74 -3.09 7.11
N PRO A 133 12.06 -2.35 6.22
CA PRO A 133 10.91 -1.52 6.55
C PRO A 133 9.82 -2.25 7.35
N ALA A 134 9.46 -3.47 6.96
CA ALA A 134 8.43 -4.25 7.64
C ALA A 134 8.86 -4.70 9.06
N ILE A 135 10.15 -4.97 9.28
CA ILE A 135 10.66 -5.26 10.63
C ILE A 135 10.61 -4.01 11.51
N LEU A 136 11.04 -2.86 10.98
CA LEU A 136 11.04 -1.59 11.73
C LEU A 136 9.63 -1.20 12.15
N ASP A 137 8.67 -1.31 11.23
CA ASP A 137 7.26 -1.03 11.49
C ASP A 137 6.69 -1.97 12.57
N LYS A 138 6.95 -3.28 12.46
CA LYS A 138 6.53 -4.28 13.45
C LYS A 138 7.14 -4.06 14.84
N THR A 139 8.37 -3.55 14.90
CA THR A 139 9.10 -3.33 16.17
C THR A 139 8.85 -1.94 16.76
N GLY A 140 8.12 -1.07 16.05
CA GLY A 140 7.91 0.33 16.43
C GLY A 140 9.20 1.16 16.44
N LEU A 141 10.26 0.69 15.78
CA LEU A 141 11.55 1.38 15.74
C LEU A 141 11.55 2.47 14.67
N PRO A 142 12.07 3.67 14.97
CA PRO A 142 12.22 4.71 13.96
C PRO A 142 13.23 4.30 12.89
N SER A 143 12.90 4.55 11.62
CA SER A 143 13.85 4.46 10.50
C SER A 143 14.67 5.74 10.43
N ILE A 144 15.97 5.64 10.73
CA ILE A 144 16.90 6.77 10.59
C ILE A 144 17.40 6.80 9.14
N ARG A 145 17.07 7.88 8.42
CA ARG A 145 17.61 8.15 7.09
C ARG A 145 18.72 9.18 7.23
N LEU A 146 19.97 8.75 7.04
CA LEU A 146 21.07 9.69 6.87
C LEU A 146 20.96 10.28 5.46
N VAL A 147 20.73 11.58 5.40
CA VAL A 147 20.71 12.39 4.17
C VAL A 147 22.05 13.04 3.94
#